data_AF-E9QAE8-F1
#
_entry.id   AF-E9QAE8-F1
#
_cell.length_a   1.000
_cell.length_b   1.000
_cell.length_c   1.000
_cell.angle_alpha   90.00
_cell.angle_beta   90.00
_cell.angle_gamma   90.00
#
_symmetry.space_group_name_H-M   'P 1'
#
loop_
_entity.id
_entity.type
_entity.pdbx_description
1 polymer ?
#
loop_
_entity_poly.entity_id
_entity_poly.type
_entity_poly.pdbx_seq_one_letter_code
_entity_poly.pdbx_strand_id
1 'polypeptide(L)'
;MNKEPRTSAESGLNSWIRGLLSHVLSAFRFDMKEVCLFTKSLGYESIDYYPSLLKNMVLSLVSELRESHLNGLSTQSRMAPERMMSLSEVCVPLVTLPDMEPLVEALLTYHGHEPQEVLAPEFFEAVNEAFLSEKIVLPTSSVVSLWFRHLPSLEKATLHLFEKLFSSKIICLRRMECCIRESFLPQAACQPAIFRIVDEMFRFVLLETDGAPEVLAALQVFTSCLVEALKKENKQLTFALRTYFPYGAPCLAAALSQHPEAIPQGHRLQPLLHISQLLREAVEDCTRGSPRNPFESWFLFVHFGGWVDLAVAELLLREEAEPPAGLLWLLVFYYSPQDGSQQREQSMVELKVLINRLLMLLRSGPLSATDLQEAAESPSGDPRPPVCGQLVRRLLLSLLLWTPEGHAIVWEAVTHMAHTDAVIHEIIGFLDQTLYRSQHLCVEASRKLARDLLKELQAQV
;
A
#
# COMPACT_ATOMS: atom_id res chain seq x y z
N MET A 1 9.48 -49.47 -7.07
CA MET A 1 8.97 -49.89 -8.39
C MET A 1 9.67 -49.05 -9.43
N ASN A 2 10.70 -49.62 -10.04
CA ASN A 2 11.48 -49.02 -11.10
C ASN A 2 10.58 -48.91 -12.33
N LYS A 3 10.40 -47.69 -12.83
CA LYS A 3 9.67 -47.42 -14.06
C LYS A 3 10.70 -46.96 -15.07
N GLU A 4 10.89 -47.70 -16.15
CA GLU A 4 11.66 -47.22 -17.29
C GLU A 4 10.82 -46.18 -18.06
N PRO A 5 11.44 -45.11 -18.60
CA PRO A 5 10.74 -44.16 -19.46
C PRO A 5 10.23 -44.86 -20.72
N ARG A 6 8.93 -44.78 -20.98
CA ARG A 6 8.24 -45.47 -22.10
C ARG A 6 8.13 -44.61 -23.35
N THR A 7 8.37 -43.31 -23.23
CA THR A 7 8.29 -42.33 -24.33
C THR A 7 9.59 -41.56 -24.52
N SER A 8 9.82 -41.03 -25.73
CA SER A 8 10.96 -40.16 -26.03
C SER A 8 10.96 -38.88 -25.18
N ALA A 9 9.78 -38.36 -24.86
CA ALA A 9 9.61 -37.22 -23.95
C ALA A 9 10.05 -37.55 -22.52
N GLU A 10 9.64 -38.72 -21.99
CA GLU A 10 10.08 -39.19 -20.66
C GLU A 10 11.59 -39.46 -20.62
N SER A 11 12.18 -39.97 -21.70
CA SER A 11 13.64 -40.18 -21.79
C SER A 11 14.41 -38.84 -21.79
N GLY A 12 13.90 -37.84 -22.52
CA GLY A 12 14.45 -36.48 -22.51
C GLY A 12 14.38 -35.82 -21.13
N LEU A 13 13.24 -35.94 -20.45
CA LEU A 13 13.06 -35.48 -19.07
C LEU A 13 14.04 -36.18 -18.12
N ASN A 14 14.25 -37.49 -18.29
CA ASN A 14 15.16 -38.26 -17.45
C ASN A 14 16.63 -37.82 -17.61
N SER A 15 17.06 -37.55 -18.84
CA SER A 15 18.40 -37.02 -19.12
C SER A 15 18.59 -35.62 -18.54
N TRP A 16 17.57 -34.77 -18.62
CA TRP A 16 17.60 -33.43 -18.07
C TRP A 16 17.69 -33.45 -16.53
N ILE A 17 16.87 -34.28 -15.86
CA ILE A 17 16.93 -34.44 -14.39
C ILE A 17 18.30 -34.98 -13.95
N ARG A 18 18.93 -35.88 -14.71
CA ARG A 18 20.30 -36.34 -14.42
C ARG A 18 21.32 -35.22 -14.48
N GLY A 19 21.26 -34.38 -15.51
CA GLY A 19 22.12 -33.21 -15.62
C GLY A 19 21.92 -32.24 -14.46
N LEU A 20 20.66 -32.02 -14.09
CA LEU A 20 20.27 -31.21 -12.94
C LEU A 20 20.84 -31.74 -11.63
N LEU A 21 20.64 -33.03 -11.34
CA LEU A 21 21.16 -33.69 -10.14
C LEU A 21 22.68 -33.62 -10.08
N SER A 22 23.37 -33.86 -11.19
CA SER A 22 24.82 -33.71 -11.29
C SER A 22 25.24 -32.28 -10.95
N HIS A 23 24.50 -31.28 -11.43
CA HIS A 23 24.82 -29.89 -11.17
C HIS A 23 24.63 -29.51 -9.70
N VAL A 24 23.50 -29.89 -9.10
CA VAL A 24 23.22 -29.68 -7.66
C VAL A 24 24.27 -30.37 -6.79
N LEU A 25 24.58 -31.64 -7.06
CA LEU A 25 25.53 -32.40 -6.26
C LEU A 25 26.98 -31.92 -6.42
N SER A 26 27.34 -31.39 -7.60
CA SER A 26 28.67 -30.79 -7.80
C SER A 26 28.91 -29.56 -6.91
N ALA A 27 27.88 -28.78 -6.56
CA ALA A 27 27.99 -27.66 -5.62
C ALA A 27 28.30 -28.10 -4.18
N PHE A 28 28.02 -29.36 -3.84
CA PHE A 28 28.42 -29.97 -2.58
C PHE A 28 29.80 -30.65 -2.65
N ARG A 29 30.55 -30.42 -3.74
CA ARG A 29 31.84 -31.08 -4.07
C ARG A 29 31.75 -32.59 -4.21
N PHE A 30 30.56 -33.15 -4.49
CA PHE A 30 30.46 -34.57 -4.82
C PHE A 30 30.92 -34.82 -6.26
N ASP A 31 31.85 -35.76 -6.46
CA ASP A 31 32.23 -36.25 -7.80
C ASP A 31 31.09 -37.09 -8.40
N MET A 32 31.01 -37.23 -9.72
CA MET A 32 30.01 -38.07 -10.42
C MET A 32 29.98 -39.51 -9.89
N LYS A 33 31.10 -40.01 -9.36
CA LYS A 33 31.16 -41.31 -8.67
C LYS A 33 30.38 -41.31 -7.36
N GLU A 34 30.43 -40.22 -6.60
CA GLU A 34 29.70 -40.04 -5.34
C GLU A 34 28.22 -39.76 -5.62
N VAL A 35 27.89 -39.09 -6.73
CA VAL A 35 26.52 -38.99 -7.25
C VAL A 35 25.93 -40.38 -7.48
N CYS A 36 26.64 -41.25 -8.20
CA CYS A 36 26.19 -42.64 -8.42
C CYS A 36 26.07 -43.46 -7.12
N LEU A 37 26.86 -43.15 -6.09
CA LEU A 37 26.75 -43.81 -4.78
C LEU A 37 25.54 -43.29 -3.99
N PHE A 38 25.27 -41.98 -4.04
CA PHE A 38 24.09 -41.34 -3.46
C PHE A 38 22.79 -41.83 -4.12
N THR A 39 22.76 -41.94 -5.45
CA THR A 39 21.58 -42.50 -6.14
C THR A 39 21.35 -43.95 -5.76
N LYS A 40 22.42 -44.75 -5.63
CA LYS A 40 22.36 -46.15 -5.19
C LYS A 40 21.92 -46.30 -3.74
N SER A 41 22.38 -45.43 -2.83
CA SER A 41 21.98 -45.48 -1.41
C SER A 41 20.50 -45.14 -1.21
N LEU A 42 19.93 -44.31 -2.09
CA LEU A 42 18.50 -44.02 -2.17
C LEU A 42 17.69 -45.10 -2.92
N GLY A 43 18.34 -46.17 -3.39
CA GLY A 43 17.70 -47.31 -4.06
C GLY A 43 17.41 -47.11 -5.55
N TYR A 44 18.02 -46.12 -6.21
CA TYR A 44 17.87 -45.85 -7.63
C TYR A 44 19.04 -46.40 -8.46
N GLU A 45 18.75 -47.18 -9.50
CA GLU A 45 19.69 -47.66 -10.51
C GLU A 45 19.89 -46.64 -11.65
N SER A 46 20.91 -46.86 -12.48
CA SER A 46 21.27 -46.00 -13.63
C SER A 46 20.21 -45.97 -14.76
N ILE A 47 19.10 -46.67 -14.61
CA ILE A 47 18.08 -46.84 -15.65
C ILE A 47 16.72 -46.30 -15.17
N ASP A 48 16.62 -45.87 -13.91
CA ASP A 48 15.37 -45.50 -13.28
C ASP A 48 14.85 -44.12 -13.68
N TYR A 49 13.53 -43.95 -13.62
CA TYR A 49 12.86 -42.66 -13.80
C TYR A 49 13.13 -41.72 -12.61
N TYR A 50 13.88 -40.65 -12.87
CA TYR A 50 14.49 -39.75 -11.89
C TYR A 50 13.62 -38.64 -11.26
N PRO A 51 12.36 -38.37 -11.64
CA PRO A 51 11.55 -37.39 -10.91
C PRO A 51 11.37 -37.73 -9.42
N SER A 52 11.22 -39.01 -9.09
CA SER A 52 11.15 -39.46 -7.69
C SER A 52 12.48 -39.25 -6.95
N LEU A 53 13.60 -39.37 -7.65
CA LEU A 53 14.94 -39.11 -7.09
C LEU A 53 15.14 -37.61 -6.84
N LEU A 54 14.76 -36.74 -7.79
CA LEU A 54 14.80 -35.28 -7.61
C LEU A 54 13.97 -34.86 -6.40
N LYS A 55 12.74 -35.35 -6.31
CA LYS A 55 11.85 -35.10 -5.16
C LYS A 55 12.47 -35.56 -3.84
N ASN A 56 13.06 -36.76 -3.81
CA ASN A 56 13.72 -37.27 -2.59
C ASN A 56 14.94 -36.43 -2.22
N MET A 57 15.76 -36.04 -3.18
CA MET A 57 16.92 -35.18 -2.95
C MET A 57 16.49 -33.81 -2.39
N VAL A 58 15.48 -33.17 -3.01
CA VAL A 58 14.92 -31.90 -2.52
C VAL A 58 14.41 -32.05 -1.09
N LEU A 59 13.64 -33.09 -0.79
CA LEU A 59 13.15 -33.34 0.56
C LEU A 59 14.27 -33.59 1.57
N SER A 60 15.33 -34.30 1.17
CA SER A 60 16.52 -34.50 2.02
C SER A 60 17.24 -33.19 2.31
N LEU A 61 17.45 -32.34 1.30
CA LEU A 61 18.06 -31.01 1.49
C LEU A 61 17.20 -30.11 2.37
N VAL A 62 15.88 -30.12 2.18
CA VAL A 62 14.93 -29.38 3.03
C VAL A 62 14.98 -29.90 4.47
N SER A 63 15.08 -31.20 4.69
CA SER A 63 15.22 -31.77 6.04
C SER A 63 16.53 -31.34 6.71
N GLU A 64 17.64 -31.32 5.97
CA GLU A 64 18.94 -30.87 6.48
C GLU A 64 18.90 -29.38 6.87
N LEU A 65 18.27 -28.54 6.04
CA LEU A 65 18.05 -27.12 6.33
C LEU A 65 17.17 -26.95 7.59
N ARG A 66 16.09 -27.70 7.74
CA ARG A 66 15.15 -27.58 8.88
C ARG A 66 15.71 -28.16 10.19
N GLU A 67 16.44 -29.27 10.15
CA GLU A 67 17.08 -29.86 11.33
C GLU A 67 18.15 -28.94 11.92
N SER A 68 18.87 -28.21 11.05
CA SER A 68 19.84 -27.21 11.47
C SER A 68 19.20 -25.99 12.19
N HIS A 69 17.92 -25.73 11.92
CA HIS A 69 17.10 -24.69 12.57
C HIS A 69 16.52 -25.12 13.94
N LEU A 70 16.07 -26.36 14.08
CA LEU A 70 15.42 -26.86 15.31
C LEU A 70 16.43 -27.17 16.42
N ASN A 71 17.66 -27.55 16.06
CA ASN A 71 18.70 -27.97 17.01
C ASN A 71 19.57 -26.79 17.48
N GLY A 72 19.00 -25.64 17.85
CA GLY A 72 19.69 -24.40 18.25
C GLY A 72 20.79 -24.50 19.34
N LEU A 73 21.06 -25.70 19.87
CA LEU A 73 22.06 -26.02 20.89
C LEU A 73 23.20 -26.95 20.39
N SER A 74 23.14 -27.53 19.18
CA SER A 74 24.22 -28.39 18.65
C SER A 74 24.92 -27.74 17.45
N THR A 75 26.17 -27.35 17.63
CA THR A 75 27.05 -26.77 16.60
C THR A 75 27.55 -27.78 15.56
N GLN A 76 27.21 -29.07 15.68
CA GLN A 76 27.76 -30.15 14.84
C GLN A 76 26.94 -30.49 13.59
N SER A 77 25.71 -29.97 13.42
CA SER A 77 24.80 -30.33 12.32
C SER A 77 24.26 -29.09 11.58
N ARG A 78 25.15 -28.21 11.14
CA ARG A 78 24.79 -27.03 10.34
C ARG A 78 25.55 -27.03 9.03
N MET A 79 24.88 -26.70 7.93
CA MET A 79 25.56 -26.46 6.66
C MET A 79 26.48 -25.26 6.80
N ALA A 80 27.71 -25.38 6.31
CA ALA A 80 28.67 -24.29 6.28
C ALA A 80 28.18 -23.16 5.35
N PRO A 81 28.45 -21.88 5.65
CA PRO A 81 28.03 -20.75 4.83
C PRO A 81 28.41 -20.87 3.35
N GLU A 82 29.60 -21.42 3.04
CA GLU A 82 30.05 -21.61 1.66
C GLU A 82 29.20 -22.65 0.91
N ARG A 83 28.71 -23.67 1.62
CA ARG A 83 27.80 -24.67 1.05
C ARG A 83 26.42 -24.07 0.80
N MET A 84 25.96 -23.19 1.68
CA MET A 84 24.69 -22.49 1.53
C MET A 84 24.71 -21.55 0.32
N MET A 85 25.81 -20.80 0.16
CA MET A 85 26.05 -19.95 -0.99
C MET A 85 26.06 -20.76 -2.28
N SER A 86 26.87 -21.82 -2.35
CA SER A 86 26.94 -22.70 -3.53
C SER A 86 25.59 -23.34 -3.89
N LEU A 87 24.82 -23.77 -2.87
CA LEU A 87 23.49 -24.33 -3.07
C LEU A 87 22.52 -23.30 -3.65
N SER A 88 22.56 -22.07 -3.14
CA SER A 88 21.72 -20.98 -3.65
C SER A 88 22.06 -20.59 -5.10
N GLU A 89 23.35 -20.56 -5.46
CA GLU A 89 23.81 -20.30 -6.83
C GLU A 89 23.29 -21.36 -7.81
N VAL A 90 23.36 -22.64 -7.45
CA VAL A 90 22.83 -23.70 -8.32
C VAL A 90 21.30 -23.63 -8.42
N CYS A 91 20.61 -23.10 -7.41
CA CYS A 91 19.16 -22.95 -7.45
C CYS A 91 18.70 -21.82 -8.39
N VAL A 92 19.55 -20.85 -8.76
CA VAL A 92 19.19 -19.69 -9.61
C VAL A 92 18.43 -20.08 -10.89
N PRO A 93 18.93 -20.97 -11.77
CA PRO A 93 18.19 -21.37 -12.98
C PRO A 93 17.00 -22.29 -12.70
N LEU A 94 16.81 -22.72 -11.45
CA LEU A 94 15.86 -23.77 -11.05
C LEU A 94 14.65 -23.23 -10.31
N VAL A 95 14.65 -21.95 -9.94
CA VAL A 95 13.65 -21.36 -9.04
C VAL A 95 12.21 -21.53 -9.54
N THR A 96 11.98 -21.57 -10.84
CA THR A 96 10.64 -21.72 -11.44
C THR A 96 10.15 -23.16 -11.57
N LEU A 97 10.96 -24.15 -11.17
CA LEU A 97 10.60 -25.56 -11.27
C LEU A 97 9.74 -25.96 -10.06
N PRO A 98 8.52 -26.52 -10.25
CA PRO A 98 7.64 -26.90 -9.14
C PRO A 98 8.28 -27.90 -8.16
N ASP A 99 9.11 -28.82 -8.66
CA ASP A 99 9.81 -29.79 -7.82
C ASP A 99 10.85 -29.14 -6.88
N MET A 100 11.29 -27.93 -7.19
CA MET A 100 12.30 -27.18 -6.43
C MET A 100 11.69 -26.17 -5.46
N GLU A 101 10.39 -25.88 -5.56
CA GLU A 101 9.67 -24.92 -4.70
C GLU A 101 9.91 -25.16 -3.20
N PRO A 102 9.85 -26.40 -2.66
CA PRO A 102 10.12 -26.64 -1.24
C PRO A 102 11.55 -26.27 -0.82
N LEU A 103 12.53 -26.43 -1.72
CA LEU A 103 13.92 -26.05 -1.45
C LEU A 103 14.08 -24.52 -1.48
N VAL A 104 13.46 -23.85 -2.46
CA VAL A 104 13.45 -22.38 -2.54
C VAL A 104 12.86 -21.78 -1.26
N GLU A 105 11.71 -22.29 -0.80
CA GLU A 105 11.11 -21.88 0.47
C GLU A 105 12.04 -22.12 1.67
N ALA A 106 12.67 -23.29 1.75
CA ALA A 106 13.57 -23.64 2.84
C ALA A 106 14.81 -22.72 2.86
N LEU A 107 15.37 -22.37 1.70
CA LEU A 107 16.47 -21.42 1.58
C LEU A 107 16.04 -20.02 2.02
N LEU A 108 14.90 -19.51 1.54
CA LEU A 108 14.41 -18.18 1.91
C LEU A 108 14.15 -18.05 3.41
N THR A 109 13.62 -19.09 4.05
CA THR A 109 13.35 -19.11 5.49
C THR A 109 14.57 -19.48 6.34
N TYR A 110 15.71 -19.80 5.70
CA TYR A 110 16.94 -20.12 6.40
C TYR A 110 17.57 -18.86 7.00
N HIS A 111 17.62 -18.79 8.33
CA HIS A 111 18.29 -17.73 9.07
C HIS A 111 19.53 -18.32 9.74
N GLY A 112 20.70 -18.10 9.12
CA GLY A 112 21.98 -18.43 9.75
C GLY A 112 22.19 -17.64 11.04
N HIS A 113 23.21 -18.03 11.81
CA HIS A 113 23.66 -17.24 12.98
C HIS A 113 24.74 -16.21 12.63
N GLU A 114 25.22 -16.24 11.40
CA GLU A 114 26.22 -15.29 10.93
C GLU A 114 25.60 -13.91 10.74
N PRO A 115 26.35 -12.83 11.04
CA PRO A 115 25.89 -11.47 10.81
C PRO A 115 25.79 -11.12 9.33
N GLN A 116 26.36 -11.94 8.45
CA GLN A 116 26.40 -11.75 7.00
C GLN A 116 25.41 -12.68 6.29
N GLU A 117 24.91 -12.21 5.16
CA GLU A 117 24.04 -12.99 4.29
C GLU A 117 24.81 -14.20 3.70
N VAL A 118 24.19 -15.37 3.77
CA VAL A 118 24.76 -16.68 3.40
C VAL A 118 24.25 -17.19 2.05
N LEU A 119 23.21 -16.57 1.50
CA LEU A 119 22.69 -16.87 0.16
C LEU A 119 23.26 -15.89 -0.86
N ALA A 120 23.40 -16.35 -2.10
CA ALA A 120 23.84 -15.55 -3.22
C ALA A 120 22.79 -14.47 -3.58
N PRO A 121 23.20 -13.22 -3.88
CA PRO A 121 22.27 -12.16 -4.29
C PRO A 121 21.49 -12.53 -5.55
N GLU A 122 22.12 -13.22 -6.51
CA GLU A 122 21.51 -13.68 -7.75
C GLU A 122 20.33 -14.64 -7.50
N PHE A 123 20.38 -15.40 -6.40
CA PHE A 123 19.27 -16.25 -5.98
C PHE A 123 18.06 -15.42 -5.55
N PHE A 124 18.26 -14.39 -4.71
CA PHE A 124 17.16 -13.52 -4.29
C PHE A 124 16.56 -12.75 -5.47
N GLU A 125 17.38 -12.27 -6.40
CA GLU A 125 16.92 -11.61 -7.62
C GLU A 125 16.08 -12.57 -8.47
N ALA A 126 16.58 -13.77 -8.76
CA ALA A 126 15.88 -14.75 -9.58
C ALA A 126 14.54 -15.18 -8.96
N VAL A 127 14.50 -15.39 -7.64
CA VAL A 127 13.26 -15.73 -6.92
C VAL A 127 12.28 -14.55 -6.96
N ASN A 128 12.75 -13.32 -6.76
CA ASN A 128 11.90 -12.13 -6.83
C ASN A 128 11.31 -11.94 -8.23
N GLU A 129 12.10 -12.10 -9.30
CA GLU A 129 11.59 -12.03 -10.67
C GLU A 129 10.54 -13.09 -10.97
N ALA A 130 10.81 -14.33 -10.55
CA ALA A 130 9.88 -15.43 -10.73
C ALA A 130 8.57 -15.18 -9.98
N PHE A 131 8.65 -14.63 -8.76
CA PHE A 131 7.49 -14.28 -7.95
C PHE A 131 6.68 -13.13 -8.57
N LEU A 132 7.32 -12.01 -8.92
CA LEU A 132 6.66 -10.85 -9.51
C LEU A 132 6.03 -11.15 -10.90
N SER A 133 6.59 -12.13 -11.61
CA SER A 133 6.07 -12.66 -12.87
C SER A 133 5.05 -13.80 -12.71
N GLU A 134 4.63 -14.11 -11.48
CA GLU A 134 3.64 -15.16 -11.16
C GLU A 134 4.05 -16.56 -11.66
N LYS A 135 5.35 -16.82 -11.81
CA LYS A 135 5.91 -18.12 -12.23
C LYS A 135 6.10 -19.10 -11.08
N ILE A 136 6.07 -18.61 -9.85
CA ILE A 136 6.13 -19.38 -8.62
C ILE A 136 5.08 -18.87 -7.64
N VAL A 137 4.61 -19.74 -6.76
CA VAL A 137 3.75 -19.37 -5.63
C VAL A 137 4.56 -19.59 -4.37
N LEU A 138 4.67 -18.55 -3.53
CA LEU A 138 5.42 -18.63 -2.28
C LEU A 138 4.51 -18.28 -1.10
N PRO A 139 4.69 -18.92 0.06
CA PRO A 139 3.99 -18.55 1.27
C PRO A 139 4.46 -17.18 1.74
N THR A 140 3.57 -16.44 2.41
CA THR A 140 3.85 -15.08 2.92
C THR A 140 5.16 -15.01 3.69
N SER A 141 5.44 -15.98 4.57
CA SER A 141 6.69 -16.00 5.36
C SER A 141 7.97 -15.99 4.50
N SER A 142 7.96 -16.68 3.36
CA SER A 142 9.11 -16.75 2.46
C SER A 142 9.30 -15.44 1.71
N VAL A 143 8.21 -14.81 1.26
CA VAL A 143 8.23 -13.49 0.60
C VAL A 143 8.70 -12.40 1.58
N VAL A 144 8.19 -12.42 2.81
CA VAL A 144 8.64 -11.47 3.86
C VAL A 144 10.13 -11.67 4.16
N SER A 145 10.61 -12.91 4.25
CA SER A 145 12.04 -13.19 4.48
C SER A 145 12.92 -12.71 3.33
N LEU A 146 12.50 -12.93 2.08
CA LEU A 146 13.16 -12.43 0.87
C LEU A 146 13.38 -10.91 0.96
N TRP A 147 12.31 -10.14 1.21
CA TRP A 147 12.39 -8.68 1.23
C TRP A 147 13.05 -8.12 2.48
N PHE A 148 13.00 -8.85 3.60
CA PHE A 148 13.73 -8.46 4.80
C PHE A 148 15.24 -8.60 4.62
N ARG A 149 15.69 -9.58 3.84
CA ARG A 149 17.11 -9.90 3.64
C ARG A 149 17.73 -9.22 2.42
N HIS A 150 16.92 -8.93 1.40
CA HIS A 150 17.40 -8.37 0.14
C HIS A 150 16.64 -7.10 -0.25
N LEU A 151 17.22 -5.95 0.09
CA LEU A 151 16.65 -4.62 -0.20
C LEU A 151 16.33 -4.41 -1.70
N PRO A 152 17.21 -4.75 -2.67
CA PRO A 152 16.88 -4.56 -4.08
C PRO A 152 15.63 -5.32 -4.53
N SER A 153 15.36 -6.49 -3.95
CA SER A 153 14.13 -7.24 -4.25
C SER A 153 12.89 -6.53 -3.72
N LEU A 154 12.96 -5.93 -2.52
CA LEU A 154 11.88 -5.13 -1.95
C LEU A 154 11.60 -3.88 -2.78
N GLU A 155 12.66 -3.12 -3.13
CA GLU A 155 12.53 -1.93 -3.97
C GLU A 155 11.89 -2.29 -5.31
N LYS A 156 12.34 -3.37 -5.95
CA LYS A 156 11.76 -3.83 -7.21
C LYS A 156 10.31 -4.28 -7.09
N ALA A 157 9.94 -4.94 -5.98
CA ALA A 157 8.54 -5.31 -5.72
C ALA A 157 7.64 -4.08 -5.53
N THR A 158 8.11 -3.05 -4.82
CA THR A 158 7.38 -1.79 -4.65
C THR A 158 7.26 -1.02 -5.97
N LEU A 159 8.33 -0.97 -6.79
CA LEU A 159 8.25 -0.37 -8.13
C LEU A 159 7.25 -1.12 -9.04
N HIS A 160 7.26 -2.45 -9.02
CA HIS A 160 6.28 -3.27 -9.75
C HIS A 160 4.84 -2.99 -9.31
N LEU A 161 4.62 -2.77 -8.01
CA LEU A 161 3.33 -2.32 -7.50
C LEU A 161 2.95 -0.94 -8.07
N PHE A 162 3.87 0.03 -8.05
CA PHE A 162 3.62 1.37 -8.61
C PHE A 162 3.30 1.32 -10.11
N GLU A 163 4.03 0.52 -10.88
CA GLU A 163 3.73 0.30 -12.30
C GLU A 163 2.31 -0.26 -12.48
N LYS A 164 1.92 -1.26 -11.69
CA LYS A 164 0.55 -1.80 -11.72
C LYS A 164 -0.50 -0.74 -11.33
N LEU A 165 -0.26 0.05 -10.29
CA LEU A 165 -1.21 1.04 -9.77
C LEU A 165 -1.39 2.24 -10.71
N PHE A 166 -0.30 2.73 -11.29
CA PHE A 166 -0.28 3.98 -12.07
C PHE A 166 -0.29 3.75 -13.59
N SER A 167 -0.36 2.49 -14.05
CA SER A 167 -0.58 2.14 -15.47
C SER A 167 -1.94 2.61 -16.01
N SER A 168 -2.94 2.75 -15.14
CA SER A 168 -4.28 3.22 -15.49
C SER A 168 -4.39 4.73 -15.31
N LYS A 169 -4.95 5.42 -16.30
CA LYS A 169 -5.30 6.86 -16.18
C LYS A 169 -6.48 7.13 -15.25
N ILE A 170 -7.24 6.09 -14.90
CA ILE A 170 -8.44 6.20 -14.06
C ILE A 170 -8.13 5.65 -12.67
N ILE A 171 -8.40 6.47 -11.65
CA ILE A 171 -8.36 6.07 -10.23
C ILE A 171 -9.53 5.14 -9.94
N CYS A 172 -9.22 3.92 -9.47
CA CYS A 172 -10.20 3.01 -8.89
C CYS A 172 -9.60 2.37 -7.65
N LEU A 173 -9.99 2.85 -6.47
CA LEU A 173 -9.54 2.42 -5.16
C LEU A 173 -9.79 0.93 -4.92
N ARG A 174 -10.89 0.36 -5.41
CA ARG A 174 -11.13 -1.10 -5.30
C ARG A 174 -10.09 -1.91 -6.05
N ARG A 175 -9.77 -1.48 -7.28
CA ARG A 175 -8.72 -2.11 -8.08
C ARG A 175 -7.36 -1.92 -7.43
N MET A 176 -7.06 -0.70 -6.95
CA MET A 176 -5.82 -0.41 -6.20
C MET A 176 -5.70 -1.31 -4.97
N GLU A 177 -6.78 -1.46 -4.20
CA GLU A 177 -6.83 -2.31 -3.01
C GLU A 177 -6.57 -3.78 -3.35
N CYS A 178 -7.18 -4.30 -4.42
CA CYS A 178 -6.87 -5.65 -4.92
C CYS A 178 -5.38 -5.78 -5.27
N CYS A 179 -4.83 -4.88 -6.09
CA CYS A 179 -3.41 -4.91 -6.48
C CYS A 179 -2.48 -4.81 -5.27
N ILE A 180 -2.78 -3.95 -4.31
CA ILE A 180 -2.03 -3.78 -3.07
C ILE A 180 -2.08 -5.05 -2.21
N ARG A 181 -3.26 -5.67 -2.04
CA ARG A 181 -3.39 -6.91 -1.27
C ARG A 181 -2.67 -8.09 -1.93
N GLU A 182 -2.76 -8.21 -3.25
CA GLU A 182 -2.09 -9.26 -4.04
C GLU A 182 -0.57 -9.10 -4.05
N SER A 183 -0.06 -7.89 -3.79
CA SER A 183 1.38 -7.62 -3.76
C SER A 183 2.11 -8.20 -2.55
N PHE A 184 1.43 -8.68 -1.51
CA PHE A 184 2.01 -9.08 -0.21
C PHE A 184 2.77 -7.98 0.57
N LEU A 185 2.96 -6.78 0.01
CA LEU A 185 3.65 -5.68 0.67
C LEU A 185 2.98 -5.23 1.97
N PRO A 186 1.63 -5.17 2.11
CA PRO A 186 1.01 -4.84 3.38
C PRO A 186 1.35 -5.84 4.50
N GLN A 187 1.44 -7.13 4.18
CA GLN A 187 1.78 -8.19 5.11
C GLN A 187 3.27 -8.12 5.48
N ALA A 188 4.15 -7.87 4.50
CA ALA A 188 5.57 -7.68 4.77
C ALA A 188 5.86 -6.41 5.58
N ALA A 189 5.13 -5.34 5.29
CA ALA A 189 5.20 -4.08 6.00
C ALA A 189 4.66 -4.14 7.44
N CYS A 190 4.11 -5.27 7.90
CA CYS A 190 3.96 -5.50 9.34
C CYS A 190 5.33 -5.53 10.08
N GLN A 191 6.44 -5.68 9.35
CA GLN A 191 7.77 -5.40 9.86
C GLN A 191 8.09 -3.90 9.69
N PRO A 192 8.37 -3.13 10.77
CA PRO A 192 8.60 -1.69 10.66
C PRO A 192 9.76 -1.30 9.72
N ALA A 193 10.79 -2.14 9.58
CA ALA A 193 11.89 -1.88 8.65
C ALA A 193 11.43 -1.91 7.18
N ILE A 194 10.61 -2.90 6.80
CA ILE A 194 10.04 -3.01 5.46
C ILE A 194 9.06 -1.86 5.22
N PHE A 195 8.17 -1.58 6.18
CA PHE A 195 7.25 -0.44 6.07
C PHE A 195 7.99 0.85 5.74
N ARG A 196 9.06 1.18 6.48
CA ARG A 196 9.78 2.43 6.28
C ARG A 196 10.39 2.56 4.89
N ILE A 197 10.84 1.46 4.29
CA ILE A 197 11.37 1.48 2.92
C ILE A 197 10.23 1.75 1.93
N VAL A 198 9.12 1.03 2.05
CA VAL A 198 7.94 1.22 1.19
C VAL A 198 7.37 2.64 1.34
N ASP A 199 7.31 3.13 2.57
CA ASP A 199 6.84 4.47 2.93
C ASP A 199 7.72 5.56 2.33
N GLU A 200 9.05 5.40 2.41
CA GLU A 200 10.01 6.31 1.80
C GLU A 200 9.90 6.30 0.25
N MET A 201 9.62 5.14 -0.35
CA MET A 201 9.36 5.07 -1.80
C MET A 201 8.08 5.81 -2.20
N PHE A 202 7.00 5.69 -1.41
CA PHE A 202 5.81 6.52 -1.60
C PHE A 202 6.11 8.01 -1.45
N ARG A 203 6.93 8.37 -0.45
CA ARG A 203 7.40 9.74 -0.24
C ARG A 203 8.12 10.28 -1.48
N PHE A 204 9.04 9.50 -2.06
CA PHE A 204 9.74 9.90 -3.28
C PHE A 204 8.78 10.11 -4.45
N VAL A 205 7.90 9.15 -4.73
CA VAL A 205 6.92 9.29 -5.83
C VAL A 205 6.00 10.48 -5.61
N LEU A 206 5.59 10.74 -4.38
CA LEU A 206 4.72 11.87 -4.03
C LEU A 206 5.41 13.23 -4.28
N LEU A 207 6.70 13.34 -3.93
CA LEU A 207 7.49 14.54 -4.17
C LEU A 207 7.77 14.75 -5.67
N GLU A 208 8.11 13.68 -6.40
CA GLU A 208 8.37 13.74 -7.85
C GLU A 208 7.12 14.09 -8.67
N THR A 209 5.93 13.76 -8.14
CA THR A 209 4.63 14.03 -8.80
C THR A 209 3.94 15.29 -8.29
N ASP A 210 4.61 16.09 -7.44
CA ASP A 210 4.05 17.29 -6.81
C ASP A 210 2.68 17.04 -6.14
N GLY A 211 2.55 15.89 -5.46
CA GLY A 211 1.35 15.54 -4.71
C GLY A 211 0.20 14.96 -5.54
N ALA A 212 0.49 14.21 -6.61
CA ALA A 212 -0.55 13.65 -7.48
C ALA A 212 -1.62 12.85 -6.70
N PRO A 213 -2.92 13.04 -7.02
CA PRO A 213 -4.02 12.45 -6.27
C PRO A 213 -4.04 10.92 -6.33
N GLU A 214 -3.56 10.32 -7.42
CA GLU A 214 -3.40 8.87 -7.59
C GLU A 214 -2.44 8.30 -6.55
N VAL A 215 -1.34 9.01 -6.28
CA VAL A 215 -0.29 8.59 -5.34
C VAL A 215 -0.80 8.70 -3.90
N LEU A 216 -1.49 9.80 -3.57
CA LEU A 216 -2.16 9.98 -2.28
C LEU A 216 -3.21 8.89 -2.03
N ALA A 217 -4.01 8.58 -3.04
CA ALA A 217 -4.99 7.50 -2.98
C ALA A 217 -4.33 6.13 -2.73
N ALA A 218 -3.28 5.80 -3.49
CA ALA A 218 -2.52 4.57 -3.31
C ALA A 218 -1.90 4.46 -1.90
N LEU A 219 -1.32 5.54 -1.39
CA LEU A 219 -0.75 5.62 -0.04
C LEU A 219 -1.81 5.34 1.05
N GLN A 220 -2.99 5.95 0.91
CA GLN A 220 -4.11 5.77 1.85
C GLN A 220 -4.66 4.34 1.81
N VAL A 221 -4.81 3.76 0.62
CA VAL A 221 -5.25 2.36 0.46
C VAL A 221 -4.20 1.40 1.02
N PHE A 222 -2.91 1.64 0.76
CA PHE A 222 -1.81 0.86 1.32
C PHE A 222 -1.83 0.88 2.84
N THR A 223 -1.95 2.06 3.44
CA THR A 223 -2.05 2.25 4.89
C THR A 223 -3.25 1.49 5.46
N SER A 224 -4.41 1.57 4.79
CA SER A 224 -5.61 0.85 5.21
C SER A 224 -5.41 -0.67 5.19
N CYS A 225 -4.78 -1.20 4.13
CA CYS A 225 -4.44 -2.62 4.01
C CYS A 225 -3.43 -3.07 5.08
N LEU A 226 -2.42 -2.24 5.38
CA LEU A 226 -1.45 -2.50 6.45
C LEU A 226 -2.14 -2.59 7.82
N VAL A 227 -2.99 -1.61 8.15
CA VAL A 227 -3.72 -1.63 9.43
C VAL A 227 -4.61 -2.88 9.54
N GLU A 228 -5.22 -3.33 8.44
CA GLU A 228 -5.97 -4.58 8.40
C GLU A 228 -5.05 -5.81 8.60
N ALA A 229 -3.88 -5.84 7.96
CA ALA A 229 -2.89 -6.91 8.11
C ALA A 229 -2.38 -7.00 9.56
N LEU A 230 -2.04 -5.86 10.17
CA LEU A 230 -1.63 -5.77 11.57
C LEU A 230 -2.71 -6.29 12.53
N LYS A 231 -4.00 -6.04 12.25
CA LYS A 231 -5.10 -6.59 13.03
C LYS A 231 -5.23 -8.11 12.89
N LYS A 232 -4.95 -8.67 11.71
CA LYS A 232 -5.01 -10.12 11.46
C LYS A 232 -3.85 -10.87 12.11
N GLU A 233 -2.65 -10.29 12.12
CA GLU A 233 -1.47 -10.87 12.79
C GLU A 233 -1.54 -10.77 14.32
N ASN A 234 -2.34 -9.83 14.84
CA ASN A 234 -2.49 -9.57 16.27
C ASN A 234 -3.20 -10.70 17.04
N LYS A 235 -2.43 -11.70 17.48
CA LYS A 235 -2.70 -12.42 18.74
C LYS A 235 -1.98 -11.78 19.94
N GLN A 236 -0.88 -11.05 19.73
CA GLN A 236 -0.22 -10.13 20.68
C GLN A 236 0.53 -9.06 19.88
N LEU A 237 0.27 -7.77 20.13
CA LEU A 237 0.92 -6.63 19.46
C LEU A 237 2.44 -6.69 19.59
N THR A 238 3.14 -6.97 18.48
CA THR A 238 4.61 -6.94 18.45
C THR A 238 5.15 -5.51 18.39
N PHE A 239 4.47 -4.59 17.68
CA PHE A 239 4.90 -3.20 17.53
C PHE A 239 3.72 -2.20 17.61
N ALA A 240 3.96 -1.05 18.24
CA ALA A 240 3.00 0.06 18.28
C ALA A 240 3.05 0.87 16.97
N LEU A 241 1.93 1.52 16.58
CA LEU A 241 1.86 2.28 15.31
C LEU A 241 2.94 3.37 15.21
N ARG A 242 3.34 3.98 16.33
CA ARG A 242 4.44 4.96 16.39
C ARG A 242 5.79 4.43 15.87
N THR A 243 6.01 3.12 15.89
CA THR A 243 7.25 2.49 15.39
C THR A 243 7.33 2.57 13.86
N TYR A 244 6.20 2.67 13.19
CA TYR A 244 6.10 2.80 11.74
C TYR A 244 6.39 4.23 11.28
N PHE A 245 6.03 5.24 12.09
CA PHE A 245 6.16 6.66 11.77
C PHE A 245 7.20 7.39 12.67
N PRO A 246 8.51 7.11 12.54
CA PRO A 246 9.54 7.68 13.41
C PRO A 246 9.72 9.19 13.24
N TYR A 247 9.38 9.74 12.07
CA TYR A 247 9.46 11.17 11.77
C TYR A 247 8.21 11.95 12.18
N GLY A 248 7.16 11.26 12.65
CA GLY A 248 5.92 11.88 13.15
C GLY A 248 6.03 12.34 14.60
N ALA A 249 5.20 13.31 15.00
CA ALA A 249 5.02 13.61 16.41
C ALA A 249 4.29 12.43 17.10
N PRO A 250 4.80 11.86 18.22
CA PRO A 250 4.21 10.65 18.82
C PRO A 250 2.75 10.81 19.24
N CYS A 251 2.37 11.99 19.76
CA CYS A 251 0.99 12.32 20.12
C CYS A 251 0.07 12.34 18.89
N LEU A 252 0.52 12.92 17.79
CA LEU A 252 -0.21 12.99 16.53
C LEU A 252 -0.42 11.60 15.92
N ALA A 253 0.64 10.78 15.85
CA ALA A 253 0.52 9.40 15.36
C ALA A 253 -0.45 8.56 16.20
N ALA A 254 -0.46 8.76 17.53
CA ALA A 254 -1.42 8.11 18.41
C ALA A 254 -2.87 8.58 18.17
N ALA A 255 -3.09 9.88 17.98
CA ALA A 255 -4.41 10.42 17.68
C ALA A 255 -4.96 9.91 16.33
N LEU A 256 -4.11 9.91 15.29
CA LEU A 256 -4.49 9.48 13.94
C LEU A 256 -4.74 7.96 13.83
N SER A 257 -4.17 7.16 14.74
CA SER A 257 -4.36 5.70 14.79
C SER A 257 -5.79 5.25 15.06
N GLN A 258 -6.64 6.13 15.58
CA GLN A 258 -8.04 5.82 15.84
C GLN A 258 -8.81 5.73 14.52
N HIS A 259 -9.78 4.82 14.46
CA HIS A 259 -10.66 4.69 13.30
C HIS A 259 -11.71 5.80 13.31
N PRO A 260 -11.69 6.76 12.36
CA PRO A 260 -12.72 7.80 12.27
C PRO A 260 -14.13 7.20 12.22
N GLU A 261 -14.22 6.01 11.62
CA GLU A 261 -15.43 5.22 11.41
C GLU A 261 -16.10 4.74 12.68
N ALA A 262 -15.31 4.50 13.72
CA ALA A 262 -15.78 3.97 14.99
C ALA A 262 -16.33 5.08 15.90
N ILE A 263 -16.19 6.35 15.52
CA ILE A 263 -16.55 7.50 16.37
C ILE A 263 -18.04 7.85 16.18
N PRO A 264 -18.85 7.79 17.26
CA PRO A 264 -20.27 8.16 17.20
C PRO A 264 -20.47 9.59 16.71
N GLN A 265 -21.51 9.83 15.92
CA GLN A 265 -21.78 11.11 15.25
C GLN A 265 -21.65 12.33 16.17
N GLY A 266 -22.30 12.33 17.34
CA GLY A 266 -22.27 13.46 18.28
C GLY A 266 -20.91 13.73 18.95
N HIS A 267 -19.88 12.91 18.72
CA HIS A 267 -18.56 13.03 19.36
C HIS A 267 -17.42 13.21 18.35
N ARG A 268 -17.72 13.40 17.06
CA ARG A 268 -16.71 13.48 15.98
C ARG A 268 -15.89 14.78 16.00
N LEU A 269 -16.49 15.89 16.43
CA LEU A 269 -15.84 17.20 16.41
C LEU A 269 -14.61 17.27 17.34
N GLN A 270 -14.71 16.73 18.56
CA GLN A 270 -13.64 16.85 19.56
C GLN A 270 -12.31 16.19 19.11
N PRO A 271 -12.30 14.94 18.61
CA PRO A 271 -11.09 14.33 18.03
C PRO A 271 -10.50 15.14 16.86
N LEU A 272 -11.34 15.71 15.98
CA LEU A 272 -10.87 16.53 14.86
C LEU A 272 -10.18 17.81 15.33
N LEU A 273 -10.76 18.50 16.33
CA LEU A 273 -10.15 19.70 16.91
C LEU A 273 -8.84 19.36 17.62
N HIS A 274 -8.77 18.22 18.30
CA HIS A 274 -7.54 17.75 18.93
C HIS A 274 -6.45 17.45 17.89
N ILE A 275 -6.77 16.75 16.80
CA ILE A 275 -5.82 16.50 15.69
C ILE A 275 -5.35 17.81 15.06
N SER A 276 -6.27 18.75 14.80
CA SER A 276 -5.94 20.08 14.27
C SER A 276 -4.97 20.82 15.18
N GLN A 277 -5.19 20.79 16.50
CA GLN A 277 -4.30 21.40 17.47
C GLN A 277 -2.91 20.75 17.43
N LEU A 278 -2.82 19.42 17.47
CA LEU A 278 -1.54 18.72 17.42
C LEU A 278 -0.75 18.99 16.14
N LEU A 279 -1.44 19.08 14.99
CA LEU A 279 -0.84 19.45 13.72
C LEU A 279 -0.33 20.89 13.75
N ARG A 280 -1.11 21.83 14.31
CA ARG A 280 -0.71 23.23 14.43
C ARG A 280 0.51 23.40 15.31
N GLU A 281 0.52 22.77 16.47
CA GLU A 281 1.69 22.73 17.37
C GLU A 281 2.92 22.14 16.66
N ALA A 282 2.74 21.10 15.82
CA ALA A 282 3.86 20.48 15.11
C ALA A 282 4.41 21.32 13.94
N VAL A 283 3.61 22.22 13.37
CA VAL A 283 3.93 22.98 12.15
C VAL A 283 4.28 24.45 12.45
N GLU A 284 3.61 25.08 13.42
CA GLU A 284 3.69 26.52 13.69
C GLU A 284 4.47 26.83 14.98
N ASP A 285 4.54 25.93 15.97
CA ASP A 285 5.26 26.23 17.23
C ASP A 285 6.78 26.15 17.06
N CYS A 286 7.39 27.34 16.97
CA CYS A 286 8.85 27.52 16.90
C CYS A 286 9.56 27.36 18.27
N THR A 287 8.84 27.05 19.35
CA THR A 287 9.35 27.06 20.73
C THR A 287 10.36 25.95 21.04
N ARG A 288 10.50 24.93 20.17
CA ARG A 288 11.36 23.76 20.41
C ARG A 288 12.64 23.69 19.55
N GLY A 289 12.97 24.76 18.81
CA GLY A 289 14.19 24.86 18.02
C GLY A 289 14.06 24.20 16.64
N SER A 290 14.45 24.97 15.61
CA SER A 290 14.23 24.75 14.16
C SER A 290 12.75 24.52 13.78
N PRO A 291 12.17 25.30 12.86
CA PRO A 291 10.88 24.94 12.29
C PRO A 291 10.98 23.52 11.72
N ARG A 292 10.13 22.61 12.22
CA ARG A 292 10.04 21.25 11.69
C ARG A 292 9.40 21.37 10.31
N ASN A 293 9.95 20.69 9.31
CA ASN A 293 9.41 20.71 7.96
C ASN A 293 7.90 20.35 8.00
N PRO A 294 6.99 21.24 7.56
CA PRO A 294 5.54 20.97 7.53
C PRO A 294 5.19 19.68 6.80
N PHE A 295 6.04 19.29 5.85
CA PHE A 295 5.92 18.04 5.11
C PHE A 295 5.85 16.81 6.02
N GLU A 296 6.61 16.69 7.11
CA GLU A 296 6.58 15.47 7.93
C GLU A 296 5.22 15.29 8.62
N SER A 297 4.65 16.40 9.11
CA SER A 297 3.33 16.42 9.74
C SER A 297 2.23 16.18 8.71
N TRP A 298 2.35 16.78 7.52
CA TRP A 298 1.41 16.56 6.42
C TRP A 298 1.48 15.14 5.86
N PHE A 299 2.69 14.62 5.62
CA PHE A 299 2.92 13.27 5.11
C PHE A 299 2.30 12.23 6.07
N LEU A 300 2.55 12.35 7.38
CA LEU A 300 1.86 11.53 8.37
C LEU A 300 0.33 11.68 8.29
N PHE A 301 -0.18 12.90 8.11
CA PHE A 301 -1.62 13.13 8.07
C PHE A 301 -2.29 12.51 6.83
N VAL A 302 -1.65 12.57 5.66
CA VAL A 302 -2.23 12.03 4.41
C VAL A 302 -2.40 10.52 4.43
N HIS A 303 -1.61 9.77 5.21
CA HIS A 303 -1.84 8.34 5.45
C HIS A 303 -3.25 8.05 5.96
N PHE A 304 -3.80 8.96 6.77
CA PHE A 304 -5.08 8.80 7.46
C PHE A 304 -6.16 9.71 6.86
N GLY A 305 -6.30 9.69 5.53
CA GLY A 305 -7.25 10.53 4.79
C GLY A 305 -8.72 10.42 5.23
N GLY A 306 -9.12 9.36 5.96
CA GLY A 306 -10.46 9.25 6.54
C GLY A 306 -10.81 10.38 7.52
N TRP A 307 -9.81 11.00 8.17
CA TRP A 307 -10.02 12.17 9.03
C TRP A 307 -10.41 13.42 8.23
N VAL A 308 -9.94 13.55 6.99
CA VAL A 308 -10.30 14.65 6.10
C VAL A 308 -11.75 14.51 5.66
N ASP A 309 -12.16 13.29 5.31
CA ASP A 309 -13.56 13.00 4.97
C ASP A 309 -14.50 13.33 6.13
N LEU A 310 -14.10 12.93 7.34
CA LEU A 310 -14.84 13.26 8.55
C LEU A 310 -14.89 14.78 8.79
N ALA A 311 -13.79 15.50 8.57
CA ALA A 311 -13.75 16.96 8.72
C ALA A 311 -14.68 17.67 7.73
N VAL A 312 -14.70 17.26 6.47
CA VAL A 312 -15.61 17.80 5.44
C VAL A 312 -17.07 17.52 5.81
N ALA A 313 -17.36 16.32 6.32
CA ALA A 313 -18.69 15.94 6.76
C ALA A 313 -19.21 16.79 7.92
N GLU A 314 -18.40 16.91 8.98
CA GLU A 314 -18.73 17.73 10.14
C GLU A 314 -18.88 19.21 9.75
N LEU A 315 -18.18 19.67 8.72
CA LEU A 315 -18.27 21.04 8.23
C LEU A 315 -19.61 21.33 7.52
N LEU A 316 -20.06 20.42 6.64
CA LEU A 316 -21.24 20.61 5.79
C LEU A 316 -22.55 20.23 6.48
N LEU A 317 -22.53 19.26 7.39
CA LEU A 317 -23.74 18.71 8.02
C LEU A 317 -24.05 19.32 9.39
N ARG A 318 -23.24 20.27 9.87
CA ARG A 318 -23.50 20.95 11.15
C ARG A 318 -24.72 21.87 11.06
N GLU A 319 -25.51 21.88 12.12
CA GLU A 319 -26.60 22.84 12.31
C GLU A 319 -26.08 24.20 12.82
N GLU A 320 -24.96 24.20 13.55
CA GLU A 320 -24.35 25.40 14.12
C GLU A 320 -24.00 26.46 13.05
N ALA A 321 -24.15 27.73 13.42
CA ALA A 321 -24.05 28.85 12.48
C ALA A 321 -22.61 29.17 12.05
N GLU A 322 -21.60 28.82 12.85
CA GLU A 322 -20.21 29.22 12.58
C GLU A 322 -19.28 28.00 12.49
N PRO A 323 -18.46 27.89 11.43
CA PRO A 323 -17.52 26.79 11.29
C PRO A 323 -16.35 26.91 12.28
N PRO A 324 -16.02 25.85 13.05
CA PRO A 324 -14.90 25.85 13.98
C PRO A 324 -13.57 26.11 13.26
N ALA A 325 -12.79 27.06 13.79
CA ALA A 325 -11.51 27.46 13.21
C ALA A 325 -10.51 26.30 13.06
N GLY A 326 -10.55 25.30 13.96
CA GLY A 326 -9.70 24.11 13.86
C GLY A 326 -10.00 23.26 12.61
N LEU A 327 -11.27 23.10 12.23
CA LEU A 327 -11.63 22.35 11.03
C LEU A 327 -11.20 23.07 9.75
N LEU A 328 -11.41 24.39 9.71
CA LEU A 328 -10.96 25.22 8.60
C LEU A 328 -9.45 25.10 8.42
N TRP A 329 -8.69 25.22 9.51
CA TRP A 329 -7.23 25.08 9.49
C TRP A 329 -6.80 23.69 9.00
N LEU A 330 -7.45 22.62 9.47
CA LEU A 330 -7.12 21.24 9.10
C LEU A 330 -7.32 20.98 7.61
N LEU A 331 -8.42 21.49 7.03
CA LEU A 331 -8.69 21.35 5.60
C LEU A 331 -7.72 22.19 4.77
N VAL A 332 -7.48 23.45 5.14
CA VAL A 332 -6.50 24.29 4.43
C VAL A 332 -5.12 23.65 4.47
N PHE A 333 -4.69 23.13 5.62
CA PHE A 333 -3.40 22.46 5.75
C PHE A 333 -3.30 21.19 4.89
N TYR A 334 -4.37 20.41 4.76
CA TYR A 334 -4.36 19.21 3.92
C TYR A 334 -4.16 19.53 2.44
N TYR A 335 -4.88 20.54 1.93
CA TYR A 335 -4.88 20.90 0.50
C TYR A 335 -3.78 21.91 0.11
N SER A 336 -3.19 22.60 1.09
CA SER A 336 -2.10 23.56 0.89
C SER A 336 -1.05 23.45 2.03
N PRO A 337 -0.31 22.33 2.12
CA PRO A 337 0.63 22.09 3.23
C PRO A 337 1.83 23.02 3.29
N GLN A 338 2.20 23.60 2.14
CA GLN A 338 3.34 24.51 2.01
C GLN A 338 3.01 25.95 2.43
N ASP A 339 1.73 26.29 2.58
CA ASP A 339 1.31 27.64 2.95
C ASP A 339 1.85 28.00 4.33
N GLY A 340 2.50 29.16 4.43
CA GLY A 340 2.90 29.73 5.72
C GLY A 340 1.70 30.13 6.57
N SER A 341 1.92 30.45 7.85
CA SER A 341 0.84 30.82 8.79
C SER A 341 -0.06 31.95 8.27
N GLN A 342 0.53 33.01 7.70
CA GLN A 342 -0.23 34.15 7.16
C GLN A 342 -1.08 33.78 5.94
N GLN A 343 -0.54 32.99 5.01
CA GLN A 343 -1.29 32.51 3.84
C GLN A 343 -2.43 31.59 4.27
N ARG A 344 -2.15 30.71 5.23
CA ARG A 344 -3.14 29.78 5.80
C ARG A 344 -4.29 30.52 6.49
N GLU A 345 -3.99 31.55 7.27
CA GLU A 345 -5.01 32.42 7.89
C GLU A 345 -5.92 33.07 6.83
N GLN A 346 -5.34 33.55 5.73
CA GLN A 346 -6.10 34.12 4.62
C GLN A 346 -7.00 33.06 3.95
N SER A 347 -6.44 31.90 3.60
CA SER A 347 -7.20 30.77 3.04
C SER A 347 -8.34 30.31 3.97
N MET A 348 -8.15 30.35 5.29
CA MET A 348 -9.20 30.02 6.26
C MET A 348 -10.36 31.04 6.23
N VAL A 349 -10.07 32.33 6.10
CA VAL A 349 -11.11 33.38 6.00
C VAL A 349 -11.93 33.19 4.73
N GLU A 350 -11.29 32.93 3.60
CA GLU A 350 -11.97 32.69 2.32
C GLU A 350 -12.81 31.41 2.36
N LEU A 351 -12.24 30.33 2.92
CA LEU A 351 -12.95 29.07 3.11
C LEU A 351 -14.19 29.25 4.00
N LYS A 352 -14.08 30.02 5.09
CA LYS A 352 -15.21 30.35 5.96
C LYS A 352 -16.32 31.08 5.21
N VAL A 353 -15.97 32.05 4.36
CA VAL A 353 -16.94 32.78 3.54
C VAL A 353 -17.65 31.83 2.57
N LEU A 354 -16.90 30.97 1.88
CA LEU A 354 -17.44 29.97 0.97
C LEU A 354 -18.44 29.03 1.69
N ILE A 355 -18.05 28.46 2.82
CA ILE A 355 -18.91 27.55 3.59
C ILE A 355 -20.19 28.25 4.02
N ASN A 356 -20.10 29.48 4.52
CA ASN A 356 -21.28 30.24 4.93
C ASN A 356 -22.21 30.51 3.74
N ARG A 357 -21.69 30.80 2.54
CA ARG A 357 -22.52 30.93 1.32
C ARG A 357 -23.21 29.61 0.96
N LEU A 358 -22.47 28.51 0.96
CA LEU A 358 -23.01 27.18 0.65
C LEU A 358 -24.10 26.76 1.65
N LEU A 359 -23.89 26.97 2.94
CA LEU A 359 -24.88 26.67 3.98
C LEU A 359 -26.11 27.60 3.89
N MET A 360 -25.92 28.87 3.52
CA MET A 360 -27.03 29.78 3.26
C MET A 360 -27.87 29.31 2.08
N LEU A 361 -27.24 28.95 0.95
CA LEU A 361 -27.92 28.43 -0.24
C LEU A 361 -28.78 27.20 0.07
N LEU A 362 -28.23 26.25 0.83
CA LEU A 362 -28.96 25.06 1.28
C LEU A 362 -30.20 25.39 2.13
N ARG A 363 -30.20 26.53 2.84
CA ARG A 363 -31.28 26.95 3.73
C ARG A 363 -32.32 27.85 3.05
N SER A 364 -31.98 28.47 1.92
CA SER A 364 -32.74 29.60 1.35
C SER A 364 -33.80 29.25 0.30
N GLY A 365 -33.94 27.99 -0.14
CA GLY A 365 -34.94 27.60 -1.13
C GLY A 365 -34.47 26.46 -2.04
N PRO A 366 -35.12 26.24 -3.21
CA PRO A 366 -34.66 25.24 -4.16
C PRO A 366 -33.27 25.63 -4.70
N LEU A 367 -32.32 24.73 -4.52
CA LEU A 367 -30.94 24.90 -4.97
C LEU A 367 -30.87 24.78 -6.50
N SER A 368 -30.15 25.67 -7.17
CA SER A 368 -29.83 25.55 -8.61
C SER A 368 -28.33 25.34 -8.83
N ALA A 369 -27.96 24.71 -9.95
CA ALA A 369 -26.55 24.50 -10.30
C ALA A 369 -25.81 25.84 -10.52
N THR A 370 -26.49 26.83 -11.11
CA THR A 370 -25.94 28.17 -11.35
C THR A 370 -25.63 28.90 -10.06
N ASP A 371 -26.54 28.88 -9.08
CA ASP A 371 -26.30 29.52 -7.76
C ASP A 371 -25.09 28.90 -7.04
N LEU A 372 -24.91 27.59 -7.21
CA LEU A 372 -23.80 26.83 -6.63
C LEU A 372 -22.46 27.22 -7.28
N GLN A 373 -22.46 27.40 -8.60
CA GLN A 373 -21.30 27.88 -9.35
C GLN A 373 -20.95 29.32 -8.96
N GLU A 374 -21.93 30.22 -8.90
CA GLU A 374 -21.74 31.62 -8.47
C GLU A 374 -21.22 31.71 -7.03
N ALA A 375 -21.68 30.84 -6.13
CA ALA A 375 -21.18 30.81 -4.75
C ALA A 375 -19.74 30.30 -4.63
N ALA A 376 -19.35 29.38 -5.52
CA ALA A 376 -17.98 28.85 -5.62
C ALA A 376 -17.01 29.85 -6.27
N GLU A 377 -17.51 30.73 -7.14
CA GLU A 377 -16.74 31.80 -7.75
C GLU A 377 -16.48 32.94 -6.74
N SER A 378 -15.23 33.39 -6.66
CA SER A 378 -14.86 34.54 -5.83
C SER A 378 -15.52 35.80 -6.42
N PRO A 379 -16.10 36.71 -5.61
CA PRO A 379 -16.77 37.91 -6.13
C PRO A 379 -15.79 38.68 -7.02
N SER A 380 -16.13 38.78 -8.30
CA SER A 380 -15.32 39.38 -9.36
C SER A 380 -14.87 40.79 -8.94
N GLY A 381 -13.59 40.93 -8.58
CA GLY A 381 -13.01 42.24 -8.24
C GLY A 381 -11.75 42.17 -7.39
N ASP A 382 -11.52 41.07 -6.65
CA ASP A 382 -10.30 40.92 -5.85
C ASP A 382 -9.22 40.12 -6.62
N PRO A 383 -7.99 40.65 -6.79
CA PRO A 383 -6.89 39.96 -7.44
C PRO A 383 -6.30 38.80 -6.61
N ARG A 384 -7.02 38.31 -5.60
CA ARG A 384 -6.50 37.36 -4.61
C ARG A 384 -6.55 35.93 -5.14
N PRO A 385 -5.51 35.11 -4.87
CA PRO A 385 -5.54 33.71 -5.24
C PRO A 385 -6.64 33.00 -4.43
N PRO A 386 -7.58 32.31 -5.08
CA PRO A 386 -8.68 31.64 -4.39
C PRO A 386 -8.15 30.47 -3.53
N VAL A 387 -8.93 30.10 -2.51
CA VAL A 387 -8.85 28.79 -1.84
C VAL A 387 -8.58 27.67 -2.85
N CYS A 388 -7.70 26.73 -2.49
CA CYS A 388 -7.30 25.61 -3.34
C CYS A 388 -8.51 25.00 -4.07
N GLY A 389 -8.47 25.03 -5.41
CA GLY A 389 -9.62 24.63 -6.24
C GLY A 389 -10.08 23.18 -6.00
N GLN A 390 -9.16 22.29 -5.60
CA GLN A 390 -9.49 20.91 -5.22
C GLN A 390 -10.34 20.87 -3.95
N LEU A 391 -10.04 21.71 -2.95
CA LEU A 391 -10.85 21.82 -1.74
C LEU A 391 -12.24 22.37 -2.06
N VAL A 392 -12.34 23.39 -2.91
CA VAL A 392 -13.64 23.92 -3.35
C VAL A 392 -14.45 22.82 -4.01
N ARG A 393 -13.90 22.14 -5.04
CA ARG A 393 -14.59 21.04 -5.72
C ARG A 393 -14.97 19.91 -4.78
N ARG A 394 -14.09 19.52 -3.84
CA ARG A 394 -14.39 18.54 -2.80
C ARG A 394 -15.64 18.92 -2.02
N LEU A 395 -15.73 20.17 -1.55
CA LEU A 395 -16.86 20.66 -0.77
C LEU A 395 -18.15 20.64 -1.59
N LEU A 396 -18.10 21.09 -2.84
CA LEU A 396 -19.26 21.10 -3.74
C LEU A 396 -19.77 19.67 -3.99
N LEU A 397 -18.88 18.74 -4.36
CA LEU A 397 -19.25 17.35 -4.62
C LEU A 397 -19.78 16.64 -3.36
N SER A 398 -19.16 16.89 -2.20
CA SER A 398 -19.66 16.40 -0.91
C SER A 398 -21.04 16.93 -0.58
N LEU A 399 -21.29 18.23 -0.79
CA LEU A 399 -22.60 18.84 -0.59
C LEU A 399 -23.64 18.22 -1.53
N LEU A 400 -23.30 18.08 -2.81
CA LEU A 400 -24.17 17.49 -3.83
C LEU A 400 -24.55 16.04 -3.51
N LEU A 401 -23.63 15.25 -2.95
CA LEU A 401 -23.90 13.84 -2.64
C LEU A 401 -24.52 13.60 -1.27
N TRP A 402 -24.32 14.49 -0.29
CA TRP A 402 -24.74 14.22 1.10
C TRP A 402 -26.01 14.97 1.50
N THR A 403 -26.47 15.94 0.70
CA THR A 403 -27.72 16.67 0.96
C THR A 403 -28.82 16.28 -0.03
N PRO A 404 -30.09 16.18 0.40
CA PRO A 404 -31.19 15.87 -0.49
C PRO A 404 -31.44 16.97 -1.54
N GLU A 405 -31.20 18.23 -1.19
CA GLU A 405 -31.26 19.37 -2.12
C GLU A 405 -30.20 19.24 -3.22
N GLY A 406 -29.00 18.79 -2.85
CA GLY A 406 -27.90 18.51 -3.79
C GLY A 406 -28.24 17.39 -4.78
N HIS A 407 -28.93 16.33 -4.34
CA HIS A 407 -29.31 15.20 -5.20
C HIS A 407 -30.16 15.62 -6.39
N ALA A 408 -30.97 16.68 -6.24
CA ALA A 408 -31.87 17.16 -7.29
C ALA A 408 -31.11 17.78 -8.48
N ILE A 409 -29.94 18.37 -8.25
CA ILE A 409 -29.19 19.15 -9.25
C ILE A 409 -27.80 18.59 -9.58
N VAL A 410 -27.39 17.51 -8.92
CA VAL A 410 -26.06 16.92 -9.04
C VAL A 410 -25.59 16.69 -10.48
N TRP A 411 -26.47 16.25 -11.38
CA TRP A 411 -26.13 16.01 -12.78
C TRP A 411 -25.77 17.29 -13.52
N GLU A 412 -26.60 18.32 -13.34
CA GLU A 412 -26.39 19.64 -13.93
C GLU A 412 -25.10 20.27 -13.37
N ALA A 413 -24.94 20.25 -12.05
CA ALA A 413 -23.77 20.80 -11.37
C ALA A 413 -22.47 20.07 -11.76
N VAL A 414 -22.46 18.73 -11.82
CA VAL A 414 -21.27 17.97 -12.25
C VAL A 414 -20.93 18.26 -13.70
N THR A 415 -21.93 18.39 -14.58
CA THR A 415 -21.70 18.79 -15.98
C THR A 415 -21.08 20.18 -16.09
N HIS A 416 -21.52 21.12 -15.24
CA HIS A 416 -20.91 22.45 -15.11
C HIS A 416 -19.52 22.42 -14.45
N MET A 417 -19.14 21.37 -13.72
CA MET A 417 -17.78 21.29 -13.16
C MET A 417 -16.81 20.59 -14.12
N ALA A 418 -17.31 19.63 -14.90
CA ALA A 418 -16.55 18.73 -15.78
C ALA A 418 -16.07 19.40 -17.09
N HIS A 419 -15.43 20.56 -16.99
CA HIS A 419 -15.01 21.35 -18.14
C HIS A 419 -13.66 20.96 -18.75
N THR A 420 -12.85 20.19 -18.02
CA THR A 420 -11.53 19.72 -18.48
C THR A 420 -11.32 18.27 -18.07
N ASP A 421 -10.54 17.52 -18.85
CA ASP A 421 -10.19 16.12 -18.55
C ASP A 421 -9.62 15.96 -17.14
N ALA A 422 -8.77 16.89 -16.71
CA ALA A 422 -8.18 16.89 -15.36
C ALA A 422 -9.26 16.96 -14.26
N VAL A 423 -10.28 17.81 -14.44
CA VAL A 423 -11.38 17.93 -13.48
C VAL A 423 -12.31 16.71 -13.56
N ILE A 424 -12.54 16.15 -14.75
CA ILE A 424 -13.31 14.91 -14.90
C ILE A 424 -12.62 13.77 -14.13
N HIS A 425 -11.31 13.60 -14.29
CA HIS A 425 -10.53 12.62 -13.55
C HIS A 425 -10.59 12.82 -12.02
N GLU A 426 -10.53 14.07 -11.56
CA GLU A 426 -10.69 14.40 -10.14
C GLU A 426 -12.08 14.03 -9.60
N ILE A 427 -13.15 14.33 -10.35
CA ILE A 427 -14.53 13.98 -9.99
C ILE A 427 -14.69 12.45 -9.94
N ILE A 428 -14.16 11.73 -10.94
CA ILE A 428 -14.16 10.26 -10.96
C ILE A 428 -13.46 9.71 -9.72
N GLY A 429 -12.27 10.21 -9.40
CA GLY A 429 -11.52 9.81 -8.20
C GLY A 429 -12.28 10.09 -6.90
N PHE A 430 -12.95 11.24 -6.80
CA PHE A 430 -13.82 11.59 -5.68
C PHE A 430 -14.99 10.61 -5.51
N LEU A 431 -15.68 10.28 -6.61
CA LEU A 431 -16.83 9.38 -6.60
C LEU A 431 -16.40 7.97 -6.19
N ASP A 432 -15.30 7.48 -6.72
CA ASP A 432 -14.77 6.16 -6.37
C ASP A 432 -14.33 6.11 -4.90
N GLN A 433 -13.68 7.17 -4.38
CA GLN A 433 -13.34 7.29 -2.96
C GLN A 433 -14.57 7.30 -2.05
N THR A 434 -15.62 8.03 -2.45
CA THR A 434 -16.88 8.09 -1.70
C THR A 434 -17.58 6.73 -1.67
N LEU A 435 -17.57 5.99 -2.78
CA LEU A 435 -18.13 4.64 -2.87
C LEU A 435 -17.30 3.59 -2.14
N TYR A 436 -15.98 3.76 -2.10
CA TYR A 436 -15.08 2.89 -1.34
C TYR A 436 -15.27 3.09 0.17
N ARG A 437 -15.36 4.34 0.63
CA ARG A 437 -15.50 4.71 2.06
C ARG A 437 -16.95 4.88 2.52
N SER A 438 -17.88 4.19 1.88
CA SER A 438 -19.32 4.47 1.99
C SER A 438 -19.98 4.19 3.35
N GLN A 439 -19.18 4.03 4.41
CA GLN A 439 -19.62 3.73 5.77
C GLN A 439 -20.03 4.97 6.58
N HIS A 440 -19.64 6.20 6.20
CA HIS A 440 -19.77 7.36 7.11
C HIS A 440 -21.05 8.17 7.02
N LEU A 441 -21.62 8.34 5.82
CA LEU A 441 -22.57 9.44 5.58
C LEU A 441 -23.61 9.14 4.50
N CYS A 442 -23.60 7.94 3.91
CA CYS A 442 -24.26 7.70 2.64
C CYS A 442 -25.58 6.93 2.83
N VAL A 443 -26.70 7.67 2.74
CA VAL A 443 -28.02 7.07 2.48
C VAL A 443 -27.93 6.24 1.19
N GLU A 444 -28.68 5.15 1.06
CA GLU A 444 -28.65 4.29 -0.15
C GLU A 444 -28.83 5.11 -1.45
N ALA A 445 -29.62 6.19 -1.39
CA ALA A 445 -29.81 7.15 -2.47
C ALA A 445 -28.49 7.78 -2.95
N SER A 446 -27.67 8.31 -2.04
CA SER A 446 -26.36 8.90 -2.35
C SER A 446 -25.40 7.88 -2.98
N ARG A 447 -25.41 6.63 -2.50
CA ARG A 447 -24.57 5.55 -3.07
C ARG A 447 -25.01 5.13 -4.45
N LYS A 448 -26.32 5.13 -4.72
CA LYS A 448 -26.85 4.84 -6.05
C LYS A 448 -26.46 5.97 -7.01
N LEU A 449 -26.69 7.21 -6.59
CA LEU A 449 -26.37 8.40 -7.38
C LEU A 449 -24.88 8.47 -7.75
N ALA A 450 -23.98 8.28 -6.78
CA ALA A 450 -22.55 8.27 -7.04
C ALA A 450 -22.12 7.14 -8.01
N ARG A 451 -22.76 5.97 -7.94
CA ARG A 451 -22.52 4.86 -8.90
C ARG A 451 -22.97 5.21 -10.31
N ASP A 452 -24.12 5.87 -10.43
CA ASP A 452 -24.69 6.22 -11.73
C ASP A 452 -23.85 7.35 -12.38
N LEU A 453 -23.45 8.37 -11.62
CA LEU A 453 -22.53 9.43 -12.07
C LEU A 453 -21.16 8.87 -12.49
N LEU A 454 -20.60 7.97 -11.71
CA LEU A 454 -19.30 7.36 -11.99
C LEU A 454 -19.32 6.62 -13.33
N LYS A 455 -20.39 5.86 -13.61
CA LYS A 455 -20.55 5.14 -14.88
C LYS A 455 -20.64 6.09 -16.08
N GLU A 456 -21.39 7.18 -15.94
CA GLU A 456 -21.56 8.16 -17.02
C GLU A 456 -20.24 8.87 -17.34
N LEU A 457 -19.53 9.35 -16.32
CA LEU A 457 -18.25 10.05 -16.51
C LEU A 457 -17.17 9.12 -17.05
N GLN A 458 -17.15 7.85 -16.62
CA GLN A 458 -16.24 6.84 -17.19
C GLN A 458 -16.56 6.49 -18.65
N ALA A 459 -17.76 6.77 -19.15
CA ALA A 459 -18.09 6.58 -20.56
C ALA A 459 -17.61 7.75 -21.44
N GLN A 460 -17.27 8.89 -20.84
CA GLN A 460 -16.83 10.11 -21.54
C GLN A 460 -15.30 10.19 -21.70
N VAL A 461 -14.55 9.33 -21.00
CA VAL A 461 -13.08 9.27 -20.97
C VAL A 461 -12.61 7.91 -21.44
#